data_AF-A0A2M7X3P1-F1
#
_entry.id   AF-A0A2M7X3P1-F1
#
_cell.length_a   1.000
_cell.length_b   1.000
_cell.length_c   1.000
_cell.angle_alpha   90.00
_cell.angle_beta   90.00
_cell.angle_gamma   90.00
#
_symmetry.space_group_name_H-M   'P 1'
#
loop_
_entity.id
_entity.type
_entity.pdbx_description
1 polymer ?
#
loop_
_entity_poly.entity_id
_entity_poly.type
_entity_poly.pdbx_seq_one_letter_code
_entity_poly.pdbx_strand_id
1 'polypeptide(L)'
;MIVESIADAQKFTFYQNKKTMQTPWIETGLWKYSRHPNYFGELFVWWGIFVAVVPVLTGWSWLSIVGPLSITGLLLFVTGVPTVKKSMDKKFGEDSHYKEYLAKTRLLIPLPK
;
A
#
# COMPACT_ATOMS: atom_id res chain seq x y z
N MET A 1 -5.69 9.39 4.58
CA MET A 1 -5.32 9.68 5.99
C MET A 1 -5.70 8.56 6.95
N ILE A 2 -6.97 8.30 7.32
CA ILE A 2 -7.28 7.30 8.39
C ILE A 2 -6.68 5.91 8.13
N VAL A 3 -6.92 5.34 6.94
CA VAL A 3 -6.41 4.00 6.59
C VAL A 3 -4.89 3.95 6.60
N GLU A 4 -4.26 5.00 6.08
CA GLU A 4 -2.81 5.15 6.02
C GLU A 4 -2.20 5.26 7.42
N SER A 5 -2.71 6.17 8.25
CA SER A 5 -2.23 6.38 9.62
C SER A 5 -2.37 5.12 10.47
N ILE A 6 -3.49 4.39 10.35
CA ILE A 6 -3.67 3.11 11.04
C ILE A 6 -2.68 2.05 10.51
N ALA A 7 -2.52 1.95 9.19
CA ALA A 7 -1.60 1.00 8.59
C ALA A 7 -0.15 1.24 9.01
N ASP A 8 0.29 2.49 9.04
CA ASP A 8 1.64 2.88 9.45
C ASP A 8 1.83 2.71 10.96
N ALA A 9 0.83 3.01 11.79
CA ALA A 9 0.88 2.73 13.22
C ALA A 9 1.00 1.22 13.50
N GLN A 10 0.22 0.38 12.79
CA GLN A 10 0.32 -1.08 12.88
C GLN A 10 1.72 -1.57 12.49
N LYS A 11 2.26 -1.05 11.38
CA LYS A 11 3.61 -1.38 10.90
C LYS A 11 4.68 -0.95 11.89
N PHE A 12 4.58 0.24 12.45
CA PHE A 12 5.51 0.76 13.45
C PHE A 12 5.52 -0.12 14.71
N THR A 13 4.34 -0.44 15.26
CA THR A 13 4.21 -1.33 16.42
C THR A 13 4.76 -2.73 16.14
N PHE A 14 4.55 -3.27 14.93
CA PHE A 14 5.13 -4.55 14.53
C PHE A 14 6.67 -4.51 14.54
N TYR A 15 7.29 -3.49 13.94
CA TYR A 15 8.74 -3.40 13.88
C TYR A 15 9.40 -3.17 15.25
N GLN A 16 8.74 -2.45 16.16
CA GLN A 16 9.20 -2.31 17.54
C GLN A 16 9.22 -3.66 18.29
N ASN A 17 8.23 -4.51 18.03
CA ASN A 17 8.09 -5.81 18.67
C ASN A 17 8.64 -6.97 17.83
N LYS A 18 9.43 -6.69 16.78
CA LYS A 18 9.82 -7.71 15.78
C LYS A 18 10.50 -8.95 16.37
N LYS A 19 11.21 -8.81 17.50
CA LYS A 19 11.91 -9.93 18.17
C LYS A 19 10.94 -10.99 18.73
N THR A 20 9.70 -10.63 19.02
CA THR A 20 8.69 -11.54 19.58
C THR A 20 7.68 -12.02 18.54
N MET A 21 7.78 -11.53 17.30
CA MET A 21 6.87 -11.88 16.21
C MET A 21 7.28 -13.19 15.55
N GLN A 22 6.29 -14.01 15.20
CA GLN A 22 6.49 -15.32 14.58
C GLN A 22 6.95 -15.21 13.12
N THR A 23 6.59 -14.11 12.45
CA THR A 23 6.91 -13.86 11.05
C THR A 23 7.75 -12.60 10.87
N PRO A 24 8.57 -12.52 9.80
CA PRO A 24 9.39 -11.36 9.50
C PRO A 24 8.62 -10.24 8.76
N TRP A 25 7.35 -10.48 8.39
CA TRP A 25 6.43 -9.52 7.78
C TRP A 25 5.17 -9.37 8.65
N ILE A 26 4.46 -8.26 8.48
CA ILE A 26 3.18 -8.04 9.15
C ILE A 26 2.03 -8.69 8.35
N GLU A 27 1.19 -9.47 9.02
CA GLU A 27 0.03 -10.16 8.43
C GLU A 27 -1.24 -10.01 9.28
N THR A 28 -1.25 -9.06 10.21
CA THR A 28 -2.36 -8.74 11.11
C THR A 28 -2.96 -7.37 10.80
N GLY A 29 -4.16 -7.10 11.33
CA GLY A 29 -4.84 -5.81 11.11
C GLY A 29 -5.16 -5.57 9.64
N LEU A 30 -4.86 -4.38 9.12
CA LEU A 30 -5.09 -4.03 7.71
C LEU A 30 -4.18 -4.81 6.75
N TRP A 31 -2.99 -5.20 7.24
CA TRP A 31 -1.99 -5.93 6.46
C TRP A 31 -2.41 -7.37 6.15
N LYS A 32 -3.39 -7.91 6.88
CA LYS A 32 -4.04 -9.19 6.55
C LYS A 32 -4.83 -9.14 5.23
N TYR A 33 -5.39 -7.97 4.90
CA TYR A 33 -6.29 -7.81 3.74
C TYR A 33 -5.58 -7.20 2.54
N SER A 34 -4.63 -6.30 2.79
CA SER A 34 -3.81 -5.66 1.76
C SER A 34 -2.34 -5.73 2.11
N ARG A 35 -1.48 -5.98 1.12
CA ARG A 35 -0.01 -5.95 1.29
C ARG A 35 0.52 -4.53 1.40
N HIS A 36 -0.25 -3.53 0.96
CA HIS A 36 0.11 -2.11 1.02
C HIS A 36 -1.11 -1.24 1.36
N PRO A 37 -1.70 -1.39 2.57
CA PRO A 37 -2.89 -0.64 2.95
C PRO A 37 -2.60 0.87 3.11
N ASN A 38 -1.37 1.23 3.44
CA ASN A 38 -0.94 2.62 3.49
C ASN A 38 -0.92 3.27 2.09
N TYR A 39 -0.43 2.58 1.06
CA TYR A 39 -0.48 3.07 -0.31
C TYR A 39 -1.90 3.24 -0.80
N PHE A 40 -2.82 2.34 -0.42
CA PHE A 40 -4.23 2.54 -0.72
C PHE A 40 -4.79 3.82 -0.10
N GLY A 41 -4.46 4.10 1.17
CA GLY A 41 -4.88 5.33 1.84
C GLY A 41 -4.35 6.59 1.15
N GLU A 42 -3.08 6.58 0.74
CA GLU A 42 -2.44 7.67 -0.01
C GLU A 42 -3.11 7.89 -1.38
N LEU A 43 -3.27 6.81 -2.17
CA LEU A 43 -3.94 6.89 -3.47
C LEU A 43 -5.39 7.38 -3.34
N PHE A 44 -6.12 6.90 -2.33
CA PHE A 44 -7.49 7.32 -2.09
C PHE A 44 -7.61 8.83 -1.81
N VAL A 45 -6.64 9.40 -1.08
CA VAL A 45 -6.60 10.85 -0.83
C VAL A 45 -6.35 11.63 -2.12
N TRP A 46 -5.32 11.26 -2.89
CA TRP A 46 -4.98 12.00 -4.11
C TRP A 46 -6.06 11.93 -5.19
N TRP A 47 -6.64 10.75 -5.38
CA TRP A 47 -7.77 10.58 -6.29
C TRP A 47 -9.03 11.26 -5.75
N GLY A 48 -9.26 11.23 -4.43
CA GLY A 48 -10.37 11.93 -3.79
C GLY A 48 -10.30 13.45 -3.96
N ILE A 49 -9.12 14.05 -3.78
CA ILE A 49 -8.88 15.48 -4.03
C ILE A 49 -9.13 15.82 -5.49
N PHE A 50 -8.57 15.02 -6.41
CA PHE A 50 -8.78 15.24 -7.84
C PHE A 50 -10.26 15.21 -8.21
N VAL A 51 -11.01 14.18 -7.77
CA VAL A 51 -12.45 14.06 -8.01
C VAL A 51 -13.23 15.23 -7.40
N ALA A 52 -12.84 15.70 -6.20
CA ALA A 52 -13.49 16.83 -5.55
C ALA A 52 -13.36 18.14 -6.35
N VAL A 53 -12.26 18.32 -7.09
CA VAL A 53 -12.05 19.52 -7.91
C VAL A 53 -12.56 19.39 -9.34
N VAL A 54 -12.91 18.18 -9.81
CA VAL A 54 -13.43 17.93 -11.18
C VAL A 54 -14.51 18.93 -11.61
N PRO A 55 -15.52 19.28 -10.80
CA PRO A 55 -16.60 20.19 -11.22
C PRO A 55 -16.14 21.60 -11.59
N VAL A 56 -14.95 22.02 -11.12
CA VAL A 56 -14.41 23.37 -11.37
C VAL A 56 -13.25 23.36 -12.38
N LEU A 57 -12.87 22.19 -12.92
CA LEU A 57 -11.78 22.09 -13.89
C LEU A 57 -12.22 22.61 -15.27
N THR A 58 -11.46 23.57 -15.79
CA THR A 58 -11.61 24.15 -17.13
C THR A 58 -10.27 24.28 -17.85
N GLY A 59 -10.26 24.11 -19.19
CA GLY A 59 -9.07 24.27 -20.02
C GLY A 59 -7.86 23.47 -19.53
N TRP A 60 -6.73 24.15 -19.33
CA TRP A 60 -5.46 23.54 -18.92
C TRP A 60 -5.45 22.99 -17.49
N SER A 61 -6.42 23.31 -16.64
CA SER A 61 -6.48 22.79 -15.26
C SER A 61 -6.70 21.27 -15.18
N TRP A 62 -7.16 20.64 -16.27
CA TRP A 62 -7.22 19.19 -16.40
C TRP A 62 -5.85 18.49 -16.30
N LEU A 63 -4.76 19.22 -16.55
CA LEU A 63 -3.41 18.70 -16.32
C LEU A 63 -3.13 18.36 -14.84
N SER A 64 -3.96 18.83 -13.90
CA SER A 64 -3.88 18.45 -12.49
C SER A 64 -3.98 16.94 -12.25
N ILE A 65 -4.57 16.17 -13.17
CA ILE A 65 -4.61 14.69 -13.13
C ILE A 65 -3.20 14.06 -13.12
N VAL A 66 -2.19 14.78 -13.60
CA VAL A 66 -0.79 14.33 -13.56
C VAL A 66 -0.34 14.05 -12.12
N GLY A 67 -0.87 14.78 -11.12
CA GLY A 67 -0.58 14.55 -9.71
C GLY A 67 -0.93 13.13 -9.24
N PRO A 68 -2.23 12.74 -9.18
CA PRO A 68 -2.62 11.40 -8.76
C PRO A 68 -2.05 10.29 -9.66
N LEU A 69 -1.91 10.53 -10.97
CA LEU A 69 -1.27 9.56 -11.87
C LEU A 69 0.22 9.35 -11.52
N SER A 70 0.95 10.42 -11.24
CA SER A 70 2.38 10.33 -10.88
C SER A 70 2.58 9.55 -9.59
N ILE A 71 1.78 9.83 -8.56
CA ILE A 71 1.87 9.10 -7.28
C ILE A 71 1.47 7.64 -7.45
N THR A 72 0.42 7.35 -8.23
CA THR A 72 0.05 5.97 -8.59
C THR A 72 1.21 5.26 -9.30
N GLY A 73 1.84 5.93 -10.27
CA GLY A 73 2.99 5.45 -11.00
C GLY A 73 4.17 5.09 -10.08
N LEU A 74 4.56 6.05 -9.24
CA LEU A 74 5.68 5.92 -8.32
C LEU A 74 5.48 4.77 -7.32
N LEU A 75 4.29 4.70 -6.69
CA LEU A 75 4.02 3.71 -5.67
C LEU A 75 3.89 2.29 -6.23
N LEU A 76 3.28 2.11 -7.41
CA LEU A 76 3.02 0.77 -7.93
C LEU A 76 4.11 0.22 -8.84
N PHE A 77 4.85 1.09 -9.55
CA PHE A 77 5.74 0.66 -10.62
C PHE A 77 7.20 1.09 -10.45
N VAL A 78 7.50 2.08 -9.59
CA VAL A 78 8.87 2.59 -9.45
C VAL A 78 9.48 2.25 -8.09
N THR A 79 9.04 2.91 -7.02
CA THR A 79 9.75 2.88 -5.73
C THR A 79 9.02 2.11 -4.64
N GLY A 80 7.69 2.05 -4.67
CA GLY A 80 6.91 1.44 -3.59
C GLY A 80 6.88 -0.09 -3.65
N VAL A 81 5.87 -0.64 -4.32
CA VAL A 81 5.61 -2.08 -4.41
C VAL A 81 6.80 -2.87 -4.96
N PRO A 82 7.45 -2.49 -6.08
CA PRO A 82 8.48 -3.33 -6.70
C PRO A 82 9.71 -3.51 -5.80
N THR A 83 10.15 -2.42 -5.14
CA THR A 83 11.32 -2.44 -4.26
C THR A 83 11.08 -3.33 -3.04
N VAL A 84 9.90 -3.18 -2.40
CA VAL A 84 9.54 -4.00 -1.25
C VAL A 84 9.41 -5.47 -1.65
N LYS A 85 8.68 -5.74 -2.73
CA LYS A 85 8.50 -7.11 -3.25
C LYS A 85 9.85 -7.77 -3.56
N LYS A 86 10.74 -7.10 -4.31
CA LYS A 86 12.08 -7.64 -4.64
C LYS A 86 12.90 -7.96 -3.41
N SER A 87 12.86 -7.09 -2.38
CA SER A 87 13.57 -7.31 -1.12
C SER A 87 13.01 -8.51 -0.33
N MET A 88 11.68 -8.67 -0.35
CA MET A 88 11.00 -9.74 0.37
C MET A 88 11.12 -11.09 -0.34
N ASP A 89 10.91 -11.13 -1.65
CA ASP A 89 11.09 -12.32 -2.50
C ASP A 89 12.54 -12.84 -2.41
N LYS A 90 13.54 -11.94 -2.37
CA LYS A 90 14.94 -12.36 -2.20
C LYS A 90 15.21 -13.06 -0.87
N LYS A 91 14.48 -12.71 0.19
CA LYS A 91 14.71 -13.23 1.55
C LYS A 91 13.81 -14.42 1.91
N PHE A 92 12.58 -14.42 1.41
CA PHE A 92 11.53 -15.36 1.81
C PHE A 92 10.75 -15.94 0.63
N GLY A 93 11.23 -15.75 -0.61
CA GLY A 93 10.54 -16.21 -1.80
C GLY A 93 10.30 -17.72 -1.86
N GLU A 94 11.09 -18.52 -1.13
CA GLU A 94 10.90 -19.97 -1.01
C GLU A 94 10.08 -20.42 0.22
N ASP A 95 9.79 -19.49 1.14
CA ASP A 95 9.02 -19.76 2.34
C ASP A 95 7.54 -20.03 1.99
N SER A 96 7.01 -21.20 2.40
CA SER A 96 5.63 -21.59 2.10
C SER A 96 4.62 -20.67 2.78
N HIS A 97 4.89 -20.19 3.99
CA HIS A 97 4.03 -19.26 4.70
C HIS A 97 3.99 -17.90 4.00
N TYR A 98 5.13 -17.43 3.49
CA TYR A 98 5.18 -16.22 2.68
C TYR A 98 4.35 -16.35 1.39
N LYS A 99 4.49 -17.48 0.68
CA LYS A 99 3.71 -17.76 -0.53
C LYS A 99 2.20 -17.79 -0.24
N GLU A 100 1.79 -18.40 0.87
CA GLU A 100 0.39 -18.40 1.33
C GLU A 100 -0.14 -17.00 1.63
N TYR A 101 0.65 -16.18 2.34
CA TYR A 101 0.30 -14.79 2.61
C TYR A 101 0.10 -14.00 1.31
N LEU A 102 1.01 -14.14 0.34
CA LEU A 102 0.85 -13.50 -0.98
C LEU A 102 -0.41 -13.96 -1.73
N ALA A 103 -0.77 -15.24 -1.60
CA ALA A 103 -1.96 -15.81 -2.24
C ALA A 103 -3.26 -15.29 -1.61
N LYS A 104 -3.31 -15.19 -0.27
CA LYS A 104 -4.51 -14.80 0.51
C LYS A 104 -4.70 -13.28 0.64
N THR A 105 -3.66 -12.49 0.40
CA THR A 105 -3.71 -11.03 0.61
C THR A 105 -3.73 -10.26 -0.73
N ARG A 106 -4.53 -9.19 -0.82
CA ARG A 106 -4.58 -8.33 -2.03
C ARG A 106 -3.34 -7.43 -2.09
N LEU A 107 -3.09 -6.79 -3.23
CA LEU A 107 -1.97 -5.84 -3.32
C LEU A 107 -2.25 -4.52 -2.59
N LEU A 108 -3.40 -3.92 -2.90
CA LEU A 108 -3.76 -2.55 -2.49
C LEU A 108 -5.05 -2.50 -1.68
N ILE A 109 -6.13 -3.09 -2.21
CA ILE A 109 -7.47 -2.95 -1.65
C ILE A 109 -7.55 -3.74 -0.33
N PRO A 110 -7.85 -3.10 0.81
CA PRO A 110 -7.93 -3.75 2.12
C PRO A 110 -9.29 -4.45 2.30
N LEU A 111 -9.61 -5.39 1.42
CA LEU A 111 -10.80 -6.23 1.47
C LEU A 111 -10.42 -7.71 1.46
N PRO A 112 -11.23 -8.59 2.08
CA PRO A 112 -11.02 -10.03 2.01
C PRO A 112 -10.96 -10.52 0.55
N LYS A 113 -10.06 -11.47 0.27
CA LYS A 113 -10.02 -12.19 -1.00
C LYS A 113 -11.10 -13.25 -1.06
#